data_AF-A0A2D5H163-F1
#
_entry.id   AF-A0A2D5H163-F1
#
_cell.length_a   1.000
_cell.length_b   1.000
_cell.length_c   1.000
_cell.angle_alpha   90.00
_cell.angle_beta   90.00
_cell.angle_gamma   90.00
#
_symmetry.space_group_name_H-M   'P 1'
#
loop_
_entity.id
_entity.type
_entity.pdbx_description
1 polymer ?
#
loop_
_entity_poly.entity_id
_entity_poly.type
_entity_poly.pdbx_seq_one_letter_code
_entity_poly.pdbx_strand_id
1 'polypeptide(L)'
;MHKSGVILVWFVAIATVGAVLLTSKMLDVRGSWLRVVEKNKTQIQKNASEIEAKEKEREKLLGELTRTMLGWDRYWDAEANVNPQTGEVGVRLNGNQTLGGPDMSDAAAASQVFYAFQPDSTKPGGSSFVGAFRFTPNSRNSLELVNPPLPGEVVTWKSGPWRFRELVPLNYMNTLRNLRDELVQDAEEFKLTQGRLQDLNRLLAAAKERLEARVSELIGSDTAPQDELLPVELRKGLVAGLEEEEQERNQEFAETDQLRRDLIKIYQKQLELIDEVSKLSNQLPKPKS
;
A
#
# COMPACT_ATOMS: atom_id res chain seq x y z
N MET A 1 -103.87 57.93 20.79
CA MET A 1 -102.93 56.94 20.22
C MET A 1 -103.44 55.54 20.54
N HIS A 2 -103.83 54.76 19.52
CA HIS A 2 -104.36 53.41 19.72
C HIS A 2 -103.27 52.52 20.33
N LYS A 3 -103.58 51.79 21.41
CA LYS A 3 -102.65 50.84 22.07
C LYS A 3 -102.10 49.79 21.11
N SER A 4 -102.82 49.49 20.02
CA SER A 4 -102.36 48.58 18.95
C SER A 4 -101.20 49.13 18.13
N GLY A 5 -101.10 50.46 17.93
CA GLY A 5 -100.01 51.08 17.18
C GLY A 5 -98.67 51.03 17.92
N VAL A 6 -98.68 51.21 19.24
CA VAL A 6 -97.47 51.17 20.08
C VAL A 6 -96.87 49.76 20.14
N ILE A 7 -97.72 48.74 20.21
CA ILE A 7 -97.30 47.33 20.21
C ILE A 7 -96.67 46.96 18.86
N LEU A 8 -97.27 47.40 17.75
CA LEU A 8 -96.75 47.15 16.40
C LEU A 8 -95.38 47.81 16.18
N VAL A 9 -95.21 49.05 16.65
CA VAL A 9 -93.91 49.75 16.58
C VAL A 9 -92.84 49.02 17.40
N TRP A 10 -93.20 48.46 18.57
CA TRP A 10 -92.28 47.68 19.40
C TRP A 10 -91.83 46.38 18.72
N PHE A 11 -92.73 45.67 18.04
CA PHE A 11 -92.36 44.47 17.26
C PHE A 11 -91.45 44.82 16.08
N VAL A 12 -91.72 45.93 15.38
CA VAL A 12 -90.86 46.40 14.28
C VAL A 12 -89.47 46.77 14.80
N ALA A 13 -89.38 47.41 15.97
CA ALA A 13 -88.11 47.77 16.61
C ALA A 13 -87.29 46.54 17.04
N ILE A 14 -87.92 45.53 17.66
CA ILE A 14 -87.24 44.27 18.01
C ILE A 14 -86.77 43.55 16.74
N ALA A 15 -87.61 43.49 15.70
CA ALA A 15 -87.27 42.85 14.44
C ALA A 15 -86.09 43.54 13.74
N THR A 16 -86.00 44.87 13.80
CA THR A 16 -84.86 45.61 13.23
C THR A 16 -83.57 45.37 14.01
N VAL A 17 -83.60 45.37 15.34
CA VAL A 17 -82.42 45.06 16.16
C VAL A 17 -81.97 43.61 15.95
N GLY A 18 -82.92 42.66 15.89
CA GLY A 18 -82.65 41.26 15.57
C GLY A 18 -82.03 41.07 14.18
N ALA A 19 -82.54 41.79 13.17
CA ALA A 19 -82.01 41.76 11.81
C ALA A 19 -80.58 42.31 11.74
N VAL A 20 -80.24 43.38 12.46
CA VAL A 20 -78.89 43.95 12.50
C VAL A 20 -77.89 42.98 13.16
N LEU A 21 -78.26 42.34 14.27
CA LEU A 21 -77.40 41.35 14.94
C LEU A 21 -77.16 40.10 14.09
N LEU A 22 -78.21 39.59 13.43
CA LEU A 22 -78.09 38.47 12.49
C LEU A 22 -77.24 38.83 11.27
N THR A 23 -77.40 40.05 10.74
CA THR A 23 -76.59 40.54 9.62
C THR A 23 -75.12 40.67 10.01
N SER A 24 -74.82 41.15 11.24
CA SER A 24 -73.45 41.21 11.76
C SER A 24 -72.82 39.82 11.89
N LYS A 25 -73.54 38.86 12.48
CA LYS A 25 -73.08 37.45 12.59
C LYS A 25 -72.87 36.81 11.21
N MET A 26 -73.74 37.10 10.25
CA MET A 26 -73.63 36.61 8.88
C MET A 26 -72.41 37.22 8.16
N LEU A 27 -72.10 38.49 8.40
CA LEU A 27 -70.89 39.14 7.88
C LEU A 27 -69.61 38.55 8.48
N ASP A 28 -69.58 38.24 9.77
CA ASP A 28 -68.44 37.59 10.42
C ASP A 28 -68.20 36.17 9.88
N VAL A 29 -69.26 35.40 9.69
CA VAL A 29 -69.19 34.07 9.07
C VAL A 29 -68.71 34.17 7.62
N ARG A 30 -69.22 35.13 6.85
CA ARG A 30 -68.74 35.38 5.49
C ARG A 30 -67.26 35.77 5.47
N GLY A 31 -66.82 36.60 6.42
CA GLY A 31 -65.42 36.99 6.58
C GLY A 31 -64.51 35.81 6.95
N SER A 32 -64.95 34.90 7.81
CA SER A 32 -64.18 33.70 8.16
C SER A 32 -64.08 32.74 6.98
N TRP A 33 -65.16 32.53 6.23
CA TRP A 33 -65.14 31.74 5.00
C TRP A 33 -64.22 32.34 3.94
N LEU A 34 -64.24 33.66 3.74
CA LEU A 34 -63.32 34.33 2.82
C LEU A 34 -61.85 34.12 3.22
N ARG A 35 -61.52 34.23 4.51
CA ARG A 35 -60.16 33.95 5.02
C ARG A 35 -59.75 32.48 4.79
N VAL A 36 -60.66 31.54 5.01
CA VAL A 36 -60.42 30.11 4.75
C VAL A 36 -60.20 29.86 3.25
N VAL A 37 -61.01 30.47 2.39
CA VAL A 37 -60.86 30.38 0.93
C VAL A 37 -59.54 30.97 0.47
N GLU A 38 -59.15 32.13 1.00
CA GLU A 38 -57.87 32.77 0.66
C GLU A 38 -56.68 31.94 1.14
N LYS A 39 -56.73 31.41 2.37
CA LYS A 39 -55.70 30.52 2.91
C LYS A 39 -55.59 29.23 2.07
N ASN A 40 -56.71 28.60 1.73
CA ASN A 40 -56.73 27.43 0.86
C ASN A 40 -56.18 27.77 -0.53
N LYS A 41 -56.52 28.93 -1.11
CA LYS A 41 -55.97 29.36 -2.40
C LYS A 41 -54.45 29.52 -2.36
N THR A 42 -53.91 30.16 -1.33
CA THR A 42 -52.44 30.29 -1.16
C THR A 42 -51.77 28.94 -0.95
N GLN A 43 -52.41 28.03 -0.20
CA GLN A 43 -51.87 26.69 0.04
C GLN A 43 -51.93 25.81 -1.21
N ILE A 44 -53.00 25.92 -2.01
CA ILE A 44 -53.09 25.25 -3.32
C ILE A 44 -51.99 25.79 -4.26
N GLN A 45 -51.77 27.10 -4.33
CA GLN A 45 -50.72 27.68 -5.15
C GLN A 45 -49.32 27.22 -4.70
N LYS A 46 -49.06 27.20 -3.39
CA LYS A 46 -47.80 26.72 -2.84
C LYS A 46 -47.59 25.24 -3.15
N ASN A 47 -48.58 24.40 -2.87
CA ASN A 47 -48.52 22.98 -3.16
C ASN A 47 -48.34 22.70 -4.66
N ALA A 48 -49.00 23.46 -5.54
CA ALA A 48 -48.83 23.35 -6.98
C ALA A 48 -47.37 23.64 -7.40
N SER A 49 -46.76 24.69 -6.85
CA SER A 49 -45.35 25.02 -7.13
C SER A 49 -44.36 23.96 -6.58
N GLU A 50 -44.65 23.38 -5.41
CA GLU A 50 -43.83 22.29 -4.84
C GLU A 50 -43.96 20.99 -5.64
N ILE A 51 -45.16 20.67 -6.13
CA ILE A 51 -45.41 19.52 -7.01
C ILE A 51 -44.64 19.71 -8.32
N GLU A 52 -44.74 20.87 -8.96
CA GLU A 52 -44.00 21.15 -10.20
C GLU A 52 -42.48 21.06 -10.01
N ALA A 53 -41.95 21.56 -8.88
CA ALA A 53 -40.53 21.44 -8.56
C ALA A 53 -40.09 19.98 -8.38
N LYS A 54 -40.89 19.17 -7.65
CA LYS A 54 -40.61 17.74 -7.46
C LYS A 54 -40.76 16.93 -8.74
N GLU A 55 -41.70 17.28 -9.62
CA GLU A 55 -41.84 16.64 -10.92
C GLU A 55 -40.61 16.91 -11.79
N LYS A 56 -40.12 18.16 -11.85
CA LYS A 56 -38.86 18.51 -12.53
C LYS A 56 -37.65 17.78 -11.95
N GLU A 57 -37.57 17.66 -10.62
CA GLU A 57 -36.51 16.91 -9.96
C GLU A 57 -36.57 15.43 -10.30
N ARG A 58 -37.77 14.83 -10.27
CA ARG A 58 -37.98 13.44 -10.69
C ARG A 58 -37.59 13.23 -12.14
N GLU A 59 -38.00 14.10 -13.06
CA GLU A 59 -37.61 14.01 -14.48
C GLU A 59 -36.10 14.12 -14.66
N LYS A 60 -35.45 15.04 -13.93
CA LYS A 60 -33.99 15.17 -13.94
C LYS A 60 -33.31 13.91 -13.43
N LEU A 61 -33.74 13.37 -12.28
CA LEU A 61 -33.18 12.15 -11.70
C LEU A 61 -33.44 10.93 -12.58
N LEU A 62 -34.62 10.83 -13.21
CA LEU A 62 -34.91 9.79 -14.19
C LEU A 62 -34.03 9.95 -15.43
N GLY A 63 -33.78 11.17 -15.89
CA GLY A 63 -32.86 11.47 -16.99
C GLY A 63 -31.42 11.08 -16.66
N GLU A 64 -30.95 11.39 -15.44
CA GLU A 64 -29.62 10.99 -14.94
C GLU A 64 -29.52 9.47 -14.76
N LEU A 65 -30.56 8.84 -14.20
CA LEU A 65 -30.66 7.39 -14.09
C LEU A 65 -30.64 6.73 -15.48
N THR A 66 -31.41 7.24 -16.43
CA THR A 66 -31.43 6.73 -17.80
C THR A 66 -30.07 6.91 -18.47
N ARG A 67 -29.43 8.07 -18.32
CA ARG A 67 -28.09 8.34 -18.88
C ARG A 67 -27.03 7.43 -18.27
N THR A 68 -27.08 7.20 -16.96
CA THR A 68 -26.16 6.27 -16.30
C THR A 68 -26.45 4.84 -16.71
N MET A 69 -27.71 4.40 -16.71
CA MET A 69 -28.12 3.07 -17.17
C MET A 69 -27.80 2.81 -18.65
N LEU A 70 -27.88 3.80 -19.54
CA LEU A 70 -27.49 3.64 -20.94
C LEU A 70 -26.00 3.26 -21.10
N GLY A 71 -25.15 3.68 -20.17
CA GLY A 71 -23.75 3.27 -20.14
C GLY A 71 -23.52 1.88 -19.52
N TRP A 72 -24.50 1.37 -18.79
CA TRP A 72 -24.49 0.04 -18.18
C TRP A 72 -25.52 -0.81 -18.93
N ASP A 73 -25.08 -1.42 -20.03
CA ASP A 73 -25.90 -2.30 -20.88
C ASP A 73 -26.47 -3.52 -20.09
N ARG A 74 -26.91 -4.54 -20.81
CA ARG A 74 -27.46 -5.78 -20.23
C ARG A 74 -26.57 -6.35 -19.12
N TYR A 75 -27.24 -6.79 -18.05
CA TYR A 75 -26.64 -7.55 -16.97
C TYR A 75 -27.32 -8.90 -16.80
N TRP A 76 -26.60 -9.81 -16.18
CA TRP A 76 -27.08 -11.12 -15.81
C TRP A 76 -26.70 -11.41 -14.36
N ASP A 77 -27.67 -11.82 -13.55
CA ASP A 77 -27.42 -12.35 -12.23
C ASP A 77 -27.34 -13.88 -12.35
N ALA A 78 -26.19 -14.47 -11.99
CA ALA A 78 -25.90 -15.88 -12.19
C ALA A 78 -25.20 -16.46 -10.96
N GLU A 79 -25.42 -17.75 -10.71
CA GLU A 79 -24.71 -18.48 -9.66
C GLU A 79 -23.30 -18.81 -10.19
N ALA A 80 -22.29 -18.19 -9.60
CA ALA A 80 -20.89 -18.41 -9.91
C ALA A 80 -20.28 -19.42 -8.94
N ASN A 81 -19.60 -20.43 -9.49
CA ASN A 81 -18.80 -21.38 -8.75
C ASN A 81 -17.33 -21.15 -9.07
N VAL A 82 -16.58 -20.67 -8.08
CA VAL A 82 -15.15 -20.36 -8.24
C VAL A 82 -14.30 -21.58 -7.95
N ASN A 83 -13.38 -21.91 -8.85
CA ASN A 83 -12.30 -22.84 -8.57
C ASN A 83 -11.13 -22.09 -7.91
N PRO A 84 -10.83 -22.32 -6.62
CA PRO A 84 -9.79 -21.59 -5.91
C PRO A 84 -8.36 -21.87 -6.38
N GLN A 85 -8.15 -22.95 -7.14
CA GLN A 85 -6.83 -23.35 -7.64
C GLN A 85 -6.50 -22.74 -8.99
N THR A 86 -7.49 -22.63 -9.88
CA THR A 86 -7.30 -22.18 -11.26
C THR A 86 -7.82 -20.76 -11.51
N GLY A 87 -8.68 -20.23 -10.63
CA GLY A 87 -9.39 -18.98 -10.89
C GLY A 87 -10.45 -19.09 -11.98
N GLU A 88 -10.77 -20.31 -12.40
CA GLU A 88 -11.86 -20.57 -13.35
C GLU A 88 -13.20 -20.40 -12.64
N VAL A 89 -14.14 -19.71 -13.31
CA VAL A 89 -15.47 -19.43 -12.77
C VAL A 89 -16.50 -20.17 -13.60
N GLY A 90 -17.09 -21.20 -13.01
CA GLY A 90 -18.26 -21.86 -13.58
C GLY A 90 -19.49 -20.98 -13.40
N VAL A 91 -20.23 -20.69 -14.47
CA VAL A 91 -21.44 -19.86 -14.40
C VAL A 91 -22.66 -20.69 -14.69
N ARG A 92 -23.65 -20.63 -13.80
CA ARG A 92 -24.98 -21.19 -13.99
C ARG A 92 -26.02 -20.08 -13.88
N LEU A 93 -26.70 -19.81 -14.99
CA LEU A 93 -27.83 -18.90 -15.00
C LEU A 93 -29.07 -19.63 -14.50
N ASN A 94 -29.95 -18.92 -13.80
CA ASN A 94 -31.24 -19.47 -13.38
C ASN A 94 -32.17 -19.57 -14.60
N GLY A 95 -32.35 -20.79 -15.14
CA GLY A 95 -33.18 -21.10 -16.31
C GLY A 95 -32.39 -21.42 -17.59
N ASN A 96 -33.08 -21.62 -18.73
CA ASN A 96 -32.45 -21.90 -20.05
C ASN A 96 -31.79 -20.67 -20.70
N GLN A 97 -31.45 -19.63 -19.93
CA GLN A 97 -30.76 -18.46 -20.47
C GLN A 97 -29.25 -18.68 -20.48
N THR A 98 -28.60 -18.36 -21.59
CA THR A 98 -27.14 -18.36 -21.71
C THR A 98 -26.60 -16.93 -21.61
N LEU A 99 -25.42 -16.77 -21.01
CA LEU A 99 -24.74 -15.48 -20.94
C LEU A 99 -24.41 -15.04 -22.37
N GLY A 100 -24.60 -13.76 -22.69
CA GLY A 100 -24.45 -13.27 -24.07
C GLY A 100 -25.61 -13.65 -25.01
N GLY A 101 -26.63 -14.36 -24.53
CA GLY A 101 -27.85 -14.68 -25.28
C GLY A 101 -27.86 -16.05 -25.95
N PRO A 102 -29.04 -16.52 -26.38
CA PRO A 102 -29.26 -17.89 -26.86
C PRO A 102 -28.50 -18.21 -28.16
N ASP A 103 -28.40 -17.22 -29.06
CA ASP A 103 -27.89 -17.41 -30.44
C ASP A 103 -26.37 -17.17 -30.60
N MET A 104 -25.67 -16.89 -29.51
CA MET A 104 -24.22 -16.67 -29.55
C MET A 104 -23.48 -17.99 -29.82
N SER A 105 -22.67 -18.04 -30.87
CA SER A 105 -21.83 -19.21 -31.17
C SER A 105 -20.69 -19.35 -30.16
N ASP A 106 -20.14 -20.56 -29.97
CA ASP A 106 -19.04 -20.79 -29.03
C ASP A 106 -17.78 -19.97 -29.37
N ALA A 107 -17.54 -19.74 -30.67
CA ALA A 107 -16.43 -18.90 -31.13
C ALA A 107 -16.64 -17.42 -30.79
N ALA A 108 -17.87 -16.91 -30.91
CA ALA A 108 -18.21 -15.55 -30.51
C ALA A 108 -18.21 -15.38 -28.99
N ALA A 109 -18.65 -16.42 -28.26
CA ALA A 109 -18.61 -16.44 -26.80
C ALA A 109 -17.17 -16.36 -26.26
N ALA A 110 -16.22 -17.05 -26.89
CA ALA A 110 -14.82 -17.04 -26.48
C ALA A 110 -14.12 -15.68 -26.67
N SER A 111 -14.58 -14.84 -27.61
CA SER A 111 -14.05 -13.49 -27.82
C SER A 111 -14.77 -12.43 -26.98
N GLN A 112 -15.98 -12.72 -26.51
CA GLN A 112 -16.77 -11.79 -25.72
C GLN A 112 -16.21 -11.67 -24.30
N VAL A 113 -16.06 -10.42 -23.84
CA VAL A 113 -15.62 -10.11 -22.48
C VAL A 113 -16.83 -9.76 -21.62
N PHE A 114 -16.88 -10.37 -20.44
CA PHE A 114 -17.86 -10.10 -19.40
C PHE A 114 -17.16 -9.56 -18.16
N TYR A 115 -17.70 -8.49 -17.59
CA TYR A 115 -17.24 -7.89 -16.36
C TYR A 115 -18.02 -8.46 -15.18
N ALA A 116 -17.33 -9.12 -14.26
CA ALA A 116 -17.93 -9.81 -13.14
C ALA A 116 -17.87 -8.97 -11.86
N PHE A 117 -18.99 -8.97 -11.12
CA PHE A 117 -19.17 -8.28 -9.86
C PHE A 117 -19.72 -9.24 -8.81
N GLN A 118 -19.01 -9.40 -7.71
CA GLN A 118 -19.46 -10.21 -6.58
C GLN A 118 -20.11 -9.32 -5.49
N PRO A 119 -21.10 -9.81 -4.75
CA PRO A 119 -21.70 -9.07 -3.65
C PRO A 119 -20.66 -8.81 -2.55
N ASP A 120 -20.58 -7.55 -2.12
CA ASP A 120 -19.66 -7.14 -1.06
C ASP A 120 -20.33 -7.35 0.30
N SER A 121 -19.78 -8.24 1.12
CA SER A 121 -20.29 -8.52 2.46
C SER A 121 -20.13 -7.34 3.43
N THR A 122 -19.31 -6.33 3.10
CA THR A 122 -19.05 -5.17 3.97
C THR A 122 -20.06 -4.05 3.78
N LYS A 123 -20.79 -4.02 2.66
CA LYS A 123 -21.77 -2.98 2.33
C LYS A 123 -23.09 -3.62 1.89
N PRO A 124 -24.22 -3.40 2.60
CA PRO A 124 -25.50 -3.95 2.18
C PRO A 124 -25.89 -3.40 0.80
N GLY A 125 -26.07 -4.29 -0.18
CA GLY A 125 -26.33 -3.95 -1.58
C GLY A 125 -25.10 -3.50 -2.38
N GLY A 126 -23.91 -3.54 -1.78
CA GLY A 126 -22.65 -3.27 -2.45
C GLY A 126 -22.22 -4.42 -3.37
N SER A 127 -21.55 -4.08 -4.46
CA SER A 127 -20.89 -5.04 -5.34
C SER A 127 -19.42 -4.66 -5.50
N SER A 128 -18.53 -5.64 -5.40
CA SER A 128 -17.11 -5.48 -5.68
C SER A 128 -16.79 -6.03 -7.07
N PHE A 129 -15.96 -5.30 -7.82
CA PHE A 129 -15.49 -5.76 -9.11
C PHE A 129 -14.46 -6.87 -8.91
N VAL A 130 -14.67 -8.01 -9.57
CA VAL A 130 -13.75 -9.15 -9.53
C VAL A 130 -12.78 -9.06 -10.70
N GLY A 131 -13.30 -8.87 -11.91
CA GLY A 131 -12.46 -8.82 -13.09
C GLY A 131 -13.19 -8.96 -14.40
N ALA A 132 -12.41 -9.00 -15.47
CA ALA A 132 -12.88 -9.24 -16.83
C ALA A 132 -12.65 -10.71 -17.20
N PHE A 133 -13.71 -11.37 -17.63
CA PHE A 133 -13.75 -12.80 -17.93
C PHE A 133 -14.16 -13.03 -19.38
N ARG A 134 -13.72 -14.14 -19.96
CA ARG A 134 -14.18 -14.63 -21.26
C ARG A 134 -14.50 -16.10 -21.16
N PHE A 135 -15.28 -16.62 -22.10
CA PHE A 135 -15.55 -18.05 -22.12
C PHE A 135 -14.30 -18.86 -22.47
N THR A 136 -14.10 -19.97 -21.76
CA THR A 136 -13.10 -20.97 -22.14
C THR A 136 -13.45 -21.50 -23.55
N PRO A 137 -12.47 -21.65 -24.46
CA PRO A 137 -12.74 -22.13 -25.81
C PRO A 137 -13.56 -23.44 -25.80
N ASN A 138 -14.64 -23.48 -26.58
CA ASN A 138 -15.57 -24.61 -26.67
C ASN A 138 -16.40 -24.90 -25.40
N SER A 139 -16.51 -23.94 -24.45
CA SER A 139 -17.36 -24.06 -23.27
C SER A 139 -18.18 -22.79 -23.03
N ARG A 140 -19.49 -22.94 -22.80
CA ARG A 140 -20.39 -21.83 -22.43
C ARG A 140 -20.78 -21.79 -20.95
N ASN A 141 -20.16 -22.65 -20.15
CA ASN A 141 -20.42 -22.75 -18.71
C ASN A 141 -19.21 -22.39 -17.87
N SER A 142 -18.06 -22.14 -18.51
CA SER A 142 -16.81 -21.85 -17.82
C SER A 142 -16.18 -20.58 -18.33
N LEU A 143 -15.82 -19.72 -17.41
CA LEU A 143 -15.18 -18.45 -17.66
C LEU A 143 -13.75 -18.47 -17.15
N GLU A 144 -12.83 -18.00 -17.98
CA GLU A 144 -11.46 -17.72 -17.61
C GLU A 144 -11.23 -16.22 -17.50
N LEU A 145 -10.38 -15.81 -16.55
CA LEU A 145 -10.02 -14.40 -16.39
C LEU A 145 -9.19 -13.98 -17.60
N VAL A 146 -9.55 -12.86 -18.24
CA VAL A 146 -8.84 -12.32 -19.43
C VAL A 146 -7.39 -12.00 -19.10
N ASN A 147 -7.14 -11.64 -17.85
CA ASN A 147 -5.82 -11.34 -17.32
C ASN A 147 -5.53 -12.29 -16.17
N PRO A 148 -4.30 -12.77 -15.99
CA PRO A 148 -4.00 -13.66 -14.88
C PRO A 148 -4.27 -12.94 -13.54
N PRO A 149 -4.88 -13.63 -12.55
CA PRO A 149 -5.13 -13.06 -11.24
C PRO A 149 -3.82 -12.81 -10.49
N LEU A 150 -3.83 -11.84 -9.58
CA LEU A 150 -2.71 -11.60 -8.69
C LEU A 150 -2.51 -12.77 -7.71
N PRO A 151 -1.28 -13.00 -7.21
CA PRO A 151 -1.03 -14.03 -6.21
C PRO A 151 -1.94 -13.86 -4.99
N GLY A 152 -2.75 -14.88 -4.68
CA GLY A 152 -3.69 -14.87 -3.55
C GLY A 152 -5.04 -14.19 -3.80
N GLU A 153 -5.25 -13.57 -4.97
CA GLU A 153 -6.50 -12.88 -5.30
C GLU A 153 -7.68 -13.84 -5.38
N VAL A 154 -7.49 -14.99 -6.04
CA VAL A 154 -8.52 -16.02 -6.24
C VAL A 154 -9.10 -16.53 -4.91
N VAL A 155 -8.30 -16.53 -3.85
CA VAL A 155 -8.73 -16.98 -2.50
C VAL A 155 -9.79 -16.04 -1.91
N THR A 156 -9.83 -14.78 -2.35
CA THR A 156 -10.80 -13.79 -1.86
C THR A 156 -12.15 -13.88 -2.56
N TRP A 157 -12.22 -14.59 -3.69
CA TRP A 157 -13.44 -14.71 -4.49
C TRP A 157 -14.39 -15.71 -3.85
N LYS A 158 -15.65 -15.31 -3.67
CA LYS A 158 -16.67 -16.15 -3.03
C LYS A 158 -17.62 -16.71 -4.08
N SER A 159 -17.84 -18.02 -4.07
CA SER A 159 -18.94 -18.62 -4.85
C SER A 159 -20.29 -18.09 -4.36
N GLY A 160 -21.25 -17.91 -5.28
CA GLY A 160 -22.57 -17.38 -4.98
C GLY A 160 -23.16 -16.55 -6.12
N PRO A 161 -24.15 -15.69 -5.84
CA PRO A 161 -24.82 -14.89 -6.86
C PRO A 161 -23.91 -13.75 -7.33
N TRP A 162 -23.39 -13.85 -8.54
CA TRP A 162 -22.57 -12.81 -9.18
C TRP A 162 -23.37 -12.08 -10.24
N ARG A 163 -23.01 -10.82 -10.47
CA ARG A 163 -23.53 -10.02 -11.57
C ARG A 163 -22.50 -9.91 -12.67
N PHE A 164 -22.89 -10.31 -13.87
CA PHE A 164 -22.08 -10.19 -15.08
C PHE A 164 -22.64 -9.08 -15.96
N ARG A 165 -21.76 -8.33 -16.60
CA ARG A 165 -22.12 -7.26 -17.54
C ARG A 165 -21.28 -7.33 -18.79
N GLU A 166 -21.87 -6.98 -19.91
CA GLU A 166 -21.15 -6.94 -21.19
C GLU A 166 -20.30 -5.67 -21.32
N LEU A 167 -20.81 -4.56 -20.77
CA LEU A 167 -20.17 -3.26 -20.89
C LEU A 167 -20.06 -2.58 -19.52
N VAL A 168 -18.91 -1.94 -19.31
CA VAL A 168 -18.66 -1.02 -18.20
C VAL A 168 -18.40 0.37 -18.82
N PRO A 169 -19.01 1.44 -18.29
CA PRO A 169 -18.85 2.78 -18.88
C PRO A 169 -17.38 3.18 -18.99
N LEU A 170 -17.03 3.86 -20.09
CA LEU A 170 -15.65 4.18 -20.46
C LEU A 170 -14.87 4.92 -19.36
N ASN A 171 -15.55 5.78 -18.59
CA ASN A 171 -14.94 6.52 -17.48
C ASN A 171 -14.33 5.57 -16.43
N TYR A 172 -15.00 4.46 -16.13
CA TYR A 172 -14.50 3.45 -15.18
C TYR A 172 -13.42 2.56 -15.82
N MET A 173 -13.50 2.32 -17.13
CA MET A 173 -12.50 1.53 -17.84
C MET A 173 -11.13 2.21 -17.84
N ASN A 174 -11.10 3.54 -18.01
CA ASN A 174 -9.83 4.29 -17.90
C ASN A 174 -9.25 4.21 -16.49
N THR A 175 -10.09 4.36 -15.45
CA THR A 175 -9.60 4.22 -14.06
C THR A 175 -9.10 2.82 -13.76
N LEU A 176 -9.79 1.78 -14.25
CA LEU A 176 -9.37 0.38 -14.06
C LEU A 176 -8.06 0.07 -14.78
N ARG A 177 -7.86 0.63 -15.99
CA ARG A 177 -6.59 0.52 -16.72
C ARG A 177 -5.46 1.22 -15.96
N ASN A 178 -5.66 2.45 -15.52
CA ASN A 178 -4.63 3.18 -14.77
C ASN A 178 -4.25 2.46 -13.47
N LEU A 179 -5.23 2.02 -12.68
CA LEU A 179 -4.98 1.25 -11.46
C LEU A 179 -4.22 -0.04 -11.73
N ARG A 180 -4.50 -0.69 -12.86
CA ARG A 180 -3.77 -1.89 -13.27
C ARG A 180 -2.33 -1.55 -13.66
N ASP A 181 -2.11 -0.51 -14.44
CA ASP A 181 -0.78 -0.10 -14.87
C ASP A 181 0.07 0.30 -13.65
N GLU A 182 -0.52 0.98 -12.67
CA GLU A 182 0.08 1.26 -11.35
C GLU A 182 0.45 -0.04 -10.61
N LEU A 183 -0.46 -1.00 -10.52
CA LEU A 183 -0.18 -2.30 -9.87
C LEU A 183 0.94 -3.09 -10.56
N VAL A 184 1.02 -3.03 -11.89
CA VAL A 184 2.11 -3.68 -12.64
C VAL A 184 3.44 -2.99 -12.35
N GLN A 185 3.47 -1.66 -12.36
CA GLN A 185 4.66 -0.89 -12.03
C GLN A 185 5.13 -1.18 -10.60
N ASP A 186 4.23 -1.18 -9.62
CA ASP A 186 4.55 -1.48 -8.22
C ASP A 186 5.12 -2.90 -8.07
N ALA A 187 4.57 -3.88 -8.80
CA ALA A 187 5.07 -5.25 -8.77
C ALA A 187 6.49 -5.37 -9.36
N GLU A 188 6.79 -4.64 -10.43
CA GLU A 188 8.12 -4.57 -11.01
C GLU A 188 9.13 -3.90 -10.06
N GLU A 189 8.76 -2.76 -9.47
CA GLU A 189 9.58 -2.06 -8.48
C GLU A 189 9.86 -2.93 -7.24
N PHE A 190 8.85 -3.66 -6.77
CA PHE A 190 9.00 -4.61 -5.67
C PHE A 190 10.01 -5.71 -6.02
N LYS A 191 9.91 -6.31 -7.21
CA LYS A 191 10.83 -7.35 -7.68
C LYS A 191 12.26 -6.83 -7.81
N LEU A 192 12.44 -5.62 -8.34
CA LEU A 192 13.76 -4.97 -8.43
C LEU A 192 14.37 -4.73 -7.05
N THR A 193 13.55 -4.26 -6.10
CA THR A 193 13.97 -4.03 -4.72
C THR A 193 14.37 -5.33 -4.04
N GLN A 194 13.58 -6.40 -4.23
CA GLN A 194 13.89 -7.72 -3.70
C GLN A 194 15.22 -8.27 -4.28
N GLY A 195 15.44 -8.13 -5.59
CA GLY A 195 16.70 -8.51 -6.23
C GLY A 195 17.89 -7.73 -5.67
N ARG A 196 17.74 -6.41 -5.52
CA ARG A 196 18.77 -5.55 -4.91
C ARG A 196 19.09 -5.96 -3.48
N LEU A 197 18.09 -6.32 -2.68
CA LEU A 197 18.31 -6.80 -1.31
C LEU A 197 19.08 -8.12 -1.28
N GLN A 198 18.79 -9.05 -2.19
CA GLN A 198 19.55 -10.30 -2.30
C GLN A 198 21.02 -10.05 -2.66
N ASP A 199 21.28 -9.14 -3.61
CA ASP A 199 22.65 -8.76 -3.98
C ASP A 199 23.40 -8.08 -2.83
N LEU A 200 22.76 -7.15 -2.12
CA LEU A 200 23.35 -6.50 -0.96
C LEU A 200 23.67 -7.51 0.15
N ASN A 201 22.80 -8.49 0.40
CA ASN A 201 23.06 -9.54 1.38
C ASN A 201 24.25 -10.42 0.96
N ARG A 202 24.37 -10.74 -0.32
CA ARG A 202 25.53 -11.48 -0.87
C ARG A 202 26.83 -10.70 -0.70
N LEU A 203 26.82 -9.40 -1.02
CA LEU A 203 27.98 -8.52 -0.84
C LEU A 203 28.35 -8.37 0.63
N LEU A 204 27.37 -8.27 1.51
CA LEU A 204 27.57 -8.19 2.95
C LEU A 204 28.22 -9.48 3.47
N ALA A 205 27.74 -10.65 3.05
CA ALA A 205 28.36 -11.93 3.42
C ALA A 205 29.82 -12.02 2.96
N ALA A 206 30.10 -11.68 1.70
CA ALA A 206 31.47 -11.67 1.16
C ALA A 206 32.37 -10.63 1.87
N ALA A 207 31.82 -9.47 2.25
CA ALA A 207 32.55 -8.46 2.99
C ALA A 207 32.88 -8.92 4.41
N LYS A 208 31.96 -9.63 5.08
CA LYS A 208 32.20 -10.24 6.39
C LYS A 208 33.29 -11.30 6.33
N GLU A 209 33.23 -12.18 5.34
CA GLU A 209 34.26 -13.21 5.13
C GLU A 209 35.64 -12.59 4.90
N ARG A 210 35.73 -11.54 4.05
CA ARG A 210 36.99 -10.83 3.84
C ARG A 210 37.50 -10.13 5.09
N LEU A 211 36.59 -9.52 5.87
CA LEU A 211 36.96 -8.87 7.13
C LEU A 211 37.49 -9.91 8.12
N GLU A 212 36.81 -11.05 8.25
CA GLU A 212 37.24 -12.16 9.09
C GLU A 212 38.60 -12.71 8.67
N ALA A 213 38.84 -12.89 7.36
CA ALA A 213 40.13 -13.29 6.83
C ALA A 213 41.25 -12.28 7.18
N ARG A 214 40.98 -10.97 7.05
CA ARG A 214 41.96 -9.94 7.43
C ARG A 214 42.21 -9.90 8.93
N VAL A 215 41.17 -10.08 9.73
CA VAL A 215 41.30 -10.17 11.20
C VAL A 215 42.14 -11.39 11.57
N SER A 216 41.93 -12.54 10.93
CA SER A 216 42.74 -13.74 11.14
C SER A 216 44.19 -13.58 10.68
N GLU A 217 44.46 -12.86 9.59
CA GLU A 217 45.83 -12.56 9.15
C GLU A 217 46.56 -11.66 10.16
N LEU A 218 45.87 -10.67 10.74
CA LEU A 218 46.46 -9.70 11.65
C LEU A 218 46.69 -10.28 13.05
N ILE A 219 45.67 -10.91 13.63
CA ILE A 219 45.65 -11.33 15.04
C ILE A 219 46.00 -12.82 15.19
N GLY A 220 45.97 -13.58 14.09
CA GLY A 220 45.98 -15.03 14.11
C GLY A 220 44.57 -15.59 14.26
N SER A 221 44.35 -16.82 13.79
CA SER A 221 43.13 -17.57 14.09
C SER A 221 43.45 -18.95 14.65
N ASP A 222 42.50 -19.52 15.40
CA ASP A 222 42.57 -20.91 15.89
C ASP A 222 42.60 -21.94 14.74
N THR A 223 42.28 -21.51 13.53
CA THR A 223 42.29 -22.32 12.30
C THR A 223 43.58 -22.17 11.48
N ALA A 224 44.52 -21.32 11.91
CA ALA A 224 45.79 -21.14 11.23
C ALA A 224 46.66 -22.41 11.33
N PRO A 225 47.49 -22.72 10.30
CA PRO A 225 48.37 -23.88 10.33
C PRO A 225 49.34 -23.77 11.51
N GLN A 226 49.28 -24.74 12.43
CA GLN A 226 50.11 -24.78 13.65
C GLN A 226 51.48 -25.44 13.43
N ASP A 227 51.89 -25.67 12.18
CA ASP A 227 53.17 -26.31 11.87
C ASP A 227 54.32 -25.43 12.36
N GLU A 228 55.21 -25.98 13.18
CA GLU A 228 56.35 -25.27 13.77
C GLU A 228 57.39 -24.84 12.73
N LEU A 229 57.38 -25.46 11.56
CA LEU A 229 58.24 -25.10 10.42
C LEU A 229 57.79 -23.81 9.72
N LEU A 230 56.58 -23.32 10.01
CA LEU A 230 56.06 -22.11 9.38
C LEU A 230 56.45 -20.85 10.17
N PRO A 231 56.72 -19.73 9.47
CA PRO A 231 56.93 -18.42 10.09
C PRO A 231 55.83 -18.07 11.11
N VAL A 232 56.24 -17.41 12.20
CA VAL A 232 55.36 -17.03 13.33
C VAL A 232 54.17 -16.19 12.85
N GLU A 233 54.39 -15.33 11.86
CA GLU A 233 53.37 -14.50 11.19
C GLU A 233 52.19 -15.32 10.64
N LEU A 234 52.47 -16.50 10.06
CA LEU A 234 51.46 -17.36 9.45
C LEU A 234 50.73 -18.23 10.48
N ARG A 235 51.32 -18.41 11.66
CA ARG A 235 50.85 -19.32 12.71
C ARG A 235 50.08 -18.59 13.81
N LYS A 236 50.56 -17.42 14.21
CA LYS A 236 50.01 -16.62 15.32
C LYS A 236 49.53 -15.23 14.87
N GLY A 237 49.64 -14.92 13.58
CA GLY A 237 49.28 -13.62 13.02
C GLY A 237 50.46 -12.65 12.96
N LEU A 238 50.32 -11.65 12.09
CA LEU A 238 51.36 -10.64 11.83
C LEU A 238 51.74 -9.84 13.09
N VAL A 239 50.78 -9.56 13.97
CA VAL A 239 51.05 -8.79 15.20
C VAL A 239 52.01 -9.55 16.12
N ALA A 240 51.80 -10.85 16.31
CA ALA A 240 52.69 -11.68 17.13
C ALA A 240 54.06 -11.88 16.48
N GLY A 241 54.11 -12.02 15.15
CA GLY A 241 55.37 -12.10 14.41
C GLY A 241 56.22 -10.83 14.56
N LEU A 242 55.58 -9.65 14.46
CA LEU A 242 56.27 -8.37 14.69
C LEU A 242 56.78 -8.24 16.13
N GLU A 243 56.01 -8.69 17.12
CA GLU A 243 56.45 -8.64 18.52
C GLU A 243 57.69 -9.51 18.76
N GLU A 244 57.76 -10.69 18.14
CA GLU A 244 58.94 -11.58 18.20
C GLU A 244 60.15 -10.97 17.49
N GLU A 245 59.98 -10.40 16.30
CA GLU A 245 61.05 -9.71 15.57
C GLU A 245 61.57 -8.49 16.35
N GLU A 246 60.69 -7.73 17.01
CA GLU A 246 61.12 -6.63 17.89
C GLU A 246 61.88 -7.12 19.12
N GLN A 247 61.51 -8.27 19.69
CA GLN A 247 62.26 -8.88 20.80
C GLN A 247 63.65 -9.33 20.37
N GLU A 248 63.78 -10.01 19.22
CA GLU A 248 65.07 -10.41 18.66
C GLU A 248 65.96 -9.19 18.39
N ARG A 249 65.40 -8.16 17.75
CA ARG A 249 66.10 -6.90 17.48
C ARG A 249 66.60 -6.24 18.78
N ASN A 250 65.79 -6.26 19.84
CA ASN A 250 66.18 -5.72 21.14
C ASN A 250 67.31 -6.52 21.79
N GLN A 251 67.32 -7.85 21.63
CA GLN A 251 68.41 -8.70 22.12
C GLN A 251 69.71 -8.43 21.35
N GLU A 252 69.65 -8.37 20.02
CA GLU A 252 70.80 -8.03 19.17
C GLU A 252 71.39 -6.66 19.52
N PHE A 253 70.54 -5.66 19.79
CA PHE A 253 70.99 -4.35 20.26
C PHE A 253 71.68 -4.43 21.63
N ALA A 254 71.17 -5.23 22.56
CA ALA A 254 71.78 -5.42 23.86
C ALA A 254 73.14 -6.13 23.76
N GLU A 255 73.25 -7.17 22.93
CA GLU A 255 74.52 -7.86 22.66
C GLU A 255 75.54 -6.94 21.99
N THR A 256 75.10 -6.14 21.01
CA THR A 256 75.95 -5.16 20.34
C THR A 256 76.48 -4.10 21.32
N ASP A 257 75.63 -3.63 22.26
CA ASP A 257 76.07 -2.70 23.31
C ASP A 257 77.09 -3.34 24.26
N GLN A 258 76.87 -4.60 24.67
CA GLN A 258 77.84 -5.35 25.47
C GLN A 258 79.18 -5.49 24.73
N LEU A 259 79.16 -5.90 23.47
CA LEU A 259 80.35 -6.03 22.63
C LEU A 259 81.11 -4.70 22.51
N ARG A 260 80.38 -3.58 22.33
CA ARG A 260 80.98 -2.24 22.33
C ARG A 260 81.66 -1.91 23.65
N ARG A 261 81.00 -2.19 24.78
CA ARG A 261 81.59 -1.95 26.12
C ARG A 261 82.84 -2.78 26.32
N ASP A 262 82.84 -4.03 25.90
CA ASP A 262 84.00 -4.91 26.06
C ASP A 262 85.14 -4.53 25.13
N LEU A 263 84.84 -4.12 23.88
CA LEU A 263 85.85 -3.58 22.96
C LEU A 263 86.49 -2.31 23.52
N ILE A 264 85.68 -1.40 24.12
CA ILE A 264 86.20 -0.21 24.80
C ILE A 264 87.12 -0.59 25.97
N LYS A 265 86.75 -1.58 26.81
CA LYS A 265 87.60 -2.06 27.91
C LYS A 265 88.92 -2.65 27.39
N ILE A 266 88.87 -3.46 26.33
CA ILE A 266 90.06 -4.07 25.73
C ILE A 266 90.97 -2.99 25.16
N TYR A 267 90.40 -2.00 24.47
CA TYR A 267 91.14 -0.86 23.93
C TYR A 267 91.79 -0.03 25.04
N GLN A 268 91.07 0.25 26.13
CA GLN A 268 91.63 0.92 27.32
C GLN A 268 92.78 0.12 27.94
N LYS A 269 92.62 -1.20 28.12
CA LYS A 269 93.70 -2.07 28.60
C LYS A 269 94.92 -2.05 27.67
N GLN A 270 94.71 -2.07 26.36
CA GLN A 270 95.82 -1.95 25.40
C GLN A 270 96.56 -0.63 25.56
N LEU A 271 95.84 0.49 25.75
CA LEU A 271 96.45 1.79 26.01
C LEU A 271 97.24 1.79 27.33
N GLU A 272 96.70 1.20 28.41
CA GLU A 272 97.40 1.05 29.68
C GLU A 272 98.68 0.21 29.55
N LEU A 273 98.62 -0.92 28.84
CA LEU A 273 99.77 -1.78 28.55
C LEU A 273 100.84 -1.05 27.70
N ILE A 274 100.43 -0.27 26.71
CA ILE A 274 101.36 0.55 25.91
C ILE A 274 102.05 1.58 26.81
N ASP A 275 101.30 2.25 27.69
CA ASP A 275 101.85 3.20 28.65
C ASP A 275 102.82 2.53 29.63
N GLU A 276 102.47 1.34 30.15
CA GLU A 276 103.33 0.56 31.05
C GLU A 276 104.62 0.07 30.38
N VAL A 277 104.54 -0.46 29.16
CA VAL A 277 105.73 -0.82 28.36
C VAL A 277 106.60 0.40 28.08
N SER A 278 106.00 1.56 27.80
CA SER A 278 106.75 2.80 27.62
C SER A 278 107.49 3.22 28.90
N LYS A 279 106.86 3.08 30.07
CA LYS A 279 107.46 3.36 31.38
C LYS A 279 108.60 2.38 31.71
N LEU A 280 108.38 1.08 31.50
CA LEU A 280 109.41 0.04 31.68
C LEU A 280 110.59 0.24 30.73
N SER A 281 110.32 0.59 29.47
CA SER A 281 111.35 0.94 28.49
C SER A 281 112.21 2.13 28.96
N ASN A 282 111.59 3.14 29.56
CA ASN A 282 112.29 4.29 30.13
C ASN A 282 113.07 3.97 31.42
N GLN A 283 112.80 2.83 32.08
CA GLN A 283 113.50 2.35 33.28
C GLN A 283 114.67 1.40 32.97
N LEU A 284 114.79 0.91 31.75
CA LEU A 284 115.94 0.09 31.35
C LEU A 284 117.22 0.94 31.30
N PRO A 285 118.36 0.43 31.79
CA PRO A 285 119.61 1.18 31.80
C PRO A 285 120.00 1.49 30.36
N LYS A 286 120.06 2.79 30.03
CA LYS A 286 120.53 3.25 28.73
C LYS A 286 121.94 2.69 28.50
N PRO A 287 122.23 2.08 27.33
CA PRO A 287 123.57 1.60 27.04
C PRO A 287 124.55 2.77 27.16
N LYS A 288 125.59 2.59 27.97
CA LYS A 288 126.69 3.55 28.10
C LYS A 288 127.35 3.68 26.72
N SER A 289 127.21 4.86 26.11
CA SER A 289 128.10 5.32 25.06
C SER A 289 129.47 5.64 25.64
#